data_AF-A0A353F8N9-F1
#
_entry.id   AF-A0A353F8N9-F1
#
_cell.length_a   1.000
_cell.length_b   1.000
_cell.length_c   1.000
_cell.angle_alpha   90.00
_cell.angle_beta   90.00
_cell.angle_gamma   90.00
#
_symmetry.space_group_name_H-M   'P 1'
#
loop_
_entity.id
_entity.type
_entity.pdbx_description
1 polymer ?
#
loop_
_entity_poly.entity_id
_entity_poly.type
_entity_poly.pdbx_seq_one_letter_code
_entity_poly.pdbx_strand_id
1 'polypeptide(L)' 'EWYDDGKMLKKKNTFSDFIACAEELIAQNYTNPQHLYAMGGSAGGLLMGAVINDRPDLFKGIIAAVPFVDVV' A
#
# COMPACT_ATOMS: atom_id res chain seq x y z
N GLU A 1 -5.12 -0.36 20.48
CA GLU A 1 -6.04 0.13 19.44
C GLU A 1 -5.37 0.21 18.07
N TRP A 2 -4.57 1.24 17.72
CA TRP A 2 -3.95 1.35 16.38
C TRP A 2 -3.23 0.09 15.87
N TYR A 3 -2.38 -0.51 16.71
CA TYR A 3 -1.70 -1.77 16.38
C TYR A 3 -2.66 -2.95 16.21
N ASP A 4 -3.70 -3.02 17.05
CA ASP A 4 -4.67 -4.11 17.05
C ASP A 4 -5.62 -4.03 15.85
N ASP A 5 -5.90 -2.82 15.40
CA ASP A 5 -6.72 -2.55 14.21
C ASP A 5 -5.95 -2.69 12.90
N GLY A 6 -4.61 -2.80 12.96
CA GLY A 6 -3.74 -3.05 11.81
C GLY A 6 -3.24 -4.50 11.69
N LYS A 7 -3.82 -5.46 12.41
CA LYS A 7 -3.34 -6.86 12.43
C LYS A 7 -4.46 -7.89 12.28
N MET A 8 -4.08 -9.14 11.99
CA MET A 8 -4.99 -10.29 11.89
C MET A 8 -6.17 -10.02 10.93
N LEU A 9 -7.40 -10.31 11.35
CA LEU A 9 -8.61 -10.11 10.54
C LEU A 9 -8.87 -8.64 10.19
N LYS A 10 -8.26 -7.69 10.90
CA LYS A 10 -8.34 -6.25 10.62
C LYS A 10 -7.20 -5.76 9.73
N LYS A 11 -6.33 -6.65 9.22
CA LYS A 11 -5.13 -6.26 8.46
C LYS A 11 -5.43 -5.42 7.23
N LYS A 12 -6.62 -5.55 6.64
CA LYS A 12 -7.10 -4.73 5.53
C LYS A 12 -7.03 -3.22 5.82
N ASN A 13 -7.22 -2.81 7.08
CA ASN A 13 -7.12 -1.40 7.46
C ASN A 13 -5.74 -0.82 7.13
N THR A 14 -4.66 -1.57 7.36
CA THR A 14 -3.30 -1.14 6.99
C THR A 14 -3.18 -0.85 5.48
N PHE A 15 -3.86 -1.63 4.65
CA PHE A 15 -3.80 -1.48 3.19
C PHE A 15 -4.65 -0.29 2.73
N SER A 16 -5.87 -0.16 3.28
CA SER A 16 -6.77 0.95 3.01
C SER A 16 -6.19 2.29 3.43
N ASP A 17 -5.53 2.37 4.58
CA ASP A 17 -4.88 3.60 5.05
C ASP A 17 -3.77 4.04 4.08
N PHE A 18 -2.96 3.10 3.58
CA PHE A 18 -1.89 3.41 2.63
C PHE A 18 -2.44 3.90 1.28
N ILE A 19 -3.52 3.28 0.80
CA ILE A 19 -4.23 3.72 -0.41
C ILE A 19 -4.81 5.13 -0.21
N ALA A 20 -5.45 5.40 0.93
CA ALA A 20 -6.01 6.71 1.23
C ALA A 20 -4.92 7.80 1.23
N CYS A 21 -3.73 7.52 1.76
CA CYS A 21 -2.61 8.45 1.66
C CYS A 21 -2.20 8.73 0.20
N ALA A 22 -2.17 7.72 -0.66
CA ALA A 22 -1.85 7.90 -2.08
C ALA A 22 -2.91 8.75 -2.80
N GLU A 23 -4.19 8.49 -2.54
CA GLU A 23 -5.30 9.28 -3.08
C GLU A 23 -5.24 10.73 -2.63
N GLU A 24 -4.96 10.97 -1.34
CA GLU A 24 -4.86 12.32 -0.81
C GLU A 24 -3.69 13.11 -1.42
N LEU A 25 -2.53 12.47 -1.61
CA LEU A 25 -1.40 13.10 -2.29
C LEU A 25 -1.71 13.49 -3.74
N ILE A 26 -2.49 12.66 -4.44
CA ILE A 26 -2.96 12.95 -5.80
C ILE A 26 -4.00 14.08 -5.76
N ALA A 27 -4.97 14.04 -4.85
CA ALA A 27 -6.02 15.03 -4.71
C ALA A 27 -5.48 16.42 -4.38
N GLN A 28 -4.45 16.50 -3.54
CA GLN A 28 -3.75 17.74 -3.21
C GLN A 28 -2.76 18.19 -4.31
N ASN A 29 -2.70 17.50 -5.44
CA ASN A 29 -1.82 17.81 -6.59
C ASN A 29 -0.31 17.79 -6.25
N TYR A 30 0.11 17.04 -5.23
CA TYR A 30 1.54 16.81 -4.99
C TYR A 30 2.16 15.89 -6.04
N THR A 31 1.36 15.01 -6.62
CA THR A 31 1.77 14.03 -7.64
C THR A 31 0.55 13.62 -8.47
N ASN A 32 0.74 12.68 -9.38
CA ASN A 32 -0.34 11.99 -10.09
C ASN A 32 0.09 10.53 -10.35
N PRO A 33 -0.82 9.64 -10.78
CA PRO A 33 -0.48 8.23 -11.02
C PRO A 33 0.70 7.99 -11.98
N GLN A 34 1.00 8.92 -12.90
CA GLN A 34 2.15 8.81 -13.81
C GLN A 34 3.50 9.22 -13.17
N HIS A 35 3.48 9.69 -11.93
CA HIS A 35 4.66 10.13 -11.19
C HIS A 35 4.69 9.61 -9.74
N LEU A 36 3.68 8.86 -9.30
CA LEU A 36 3.64 8.26 -7.97
C LEU A 36 4.21 6.84 -7.99
N TYR A 37 5.14 6.59 -7.08
CA TYR A 37 5.74 5.28 -6.82
C TYR A 37 5.62 4.95 -5.34
N ALA A 38 5.49 3.66 -5.01
CA ALA A 38 5.48 3.19 -3.62
C ALA A 38 6.60 2.17 -3.36
N MET A 39 7.04 2.07 -2.12
CA MET A 39 8.11 1.15 -1.70
C MET A 39 7.81 0.60 -0.31
N GLY A 40 8.07 -0.69 -0.12
CA GLY A 40 7.93 -1.35 1.18
C GLY A 40 8.75 -2.64 1.26
N GLY A 41 9.32 -2.91 2.44
CA GLY A 41 10.18 -4.07 2.68
C GLY A 41 9.66 -5.03 3.76
N SER A 42 9.95 -6.33 3.65
CA SER A 42 9.52 -7.36 4.62
C SER A 42 7.99 -7.38 4.77
N ALA A 43 7.44 -7.09 5.94
CA ALA A 43 5.99 -6.88 6.11
C ALA A 43 5.44 -5.73 5.25
N GLY A 44 6.26 -4.72 4.92
CA GLY A 44 5.93 -3.70 3.95
C GLY A 44 5.88 -4.23 2.51
N GLY A 45 6.58 -5.32 2.21
CA GLY A 45 6.48 -6.01 0.92
C GLY A 45 5.12 -6.69 0.72
N LEU A 46 4.55 -7.26 1.79
CA LEU A 46 3.15 -7.72 1.81
C LEU A 46 2.19 -6.56 1.53
N LEU A 47 2.40 -5.40 2.19
CA LEU A 47 1.61 -4.19 1.94
C LEU A 47 1.67 -3.78 0.46
N MET A 48 2.87 -3.73 -0.13
CA MET A 48 3.05 -3.41 -1.56
C MET A 48 2.29 -4.37 -2.48
N GLY A 49 2.37 -5.68 -2.21
CA GLY A 49 1.62 -6.69 -2.97
C GLY A 49 0.10 -6.55 -2.83
N ALA A 50 -0.38 -6.23 -1.63
CA ALA A 50 -1.80 -6.03 -1.39
C ALA A 50 -2.33 -4.79 -2.13
N VAL A 51 -1.65 -3.65 -2.03
CA VAL A 51 -2.15 -2.38 -2.59
C VAL A 51 -2.05 -2.33 -4.12
N ILE A 52 -1.04 -2.94 -4.74
CA ILE A 52 -0.98 -3.01 -6.22
C ILE A 52 -2.10 -3.91 -6.78
N ASN A 53 -2.48 -4.96 -6.06
CA ASN A 53 -3.57 -5.83 -6.50
C ASN A 53 -4.94 -5.16 -6.33
N ASP A 54 -5.13 -4.34 -5.29
CA ASP A 54 -6.38 -3.65 -5.02
C ASP A 54 -6.55 -2.38 -5.87
N ARG A 55 -5.50 -1.56 -5.97
CA ARG A 55 -5.48 -0.25 -6.65
C ARG A 55 -4.26 -0.05 -7.54
N PRO A 56 -4.12 -0.85 -8.63
CA PRO A 56 -3.01 -0.72 -9.57
C PRO A 56 -3.00 0.63 -10.31
N ASP A 57 -4.14 1.32 -10.38
CA ASP A 57 -4.32 2.59 -11.07
C ASP A 57 -3.65 3.78 -10.38
N LEU A 58 -3.28 3.65 -9.10
CA LEU A 58 -2.73 4.76 -8.31
C LEU A 58 -1.22 4.95 -8.47
N PHE A 59 -0.49 3.91 -8.87
CA PHE A 59 0.98 3.89 -8.85
C PHE A 59 1.55 3.57 -10.23
N LYS A 60 2.51 4.35 -10.70
CA LYS A 60 3.28 4.04 -11.92
C LYS A 60 4.16 2.81 -11.76
N GLY A 61 4.62 2.57 -10.53
CA GLY A 61 5.45 1.42 -10.21
C GLY A 61 5.60 1.26 -8.71
N ILE A 62 5.93 0.03 -8.29
CA ILE A 62 6.16 -0.31 -6.89
C ILE A 62 7.45 -1.08 -6.73
N ILE A 63 8.14 -0.83 -5.62
CA ILE A 63 9.32 -1.57 -5.18
C ILE A 63 8.94 -2.39 -3.95
N ALA A 64 8.73 -3.69 -4.14
CA ALA A 64 8.49 -4.65 -3.06
C ALA A 64 9.81 -5.33 -2.68
N ALA A 65 10.42 -4.92 -1.57
CA ALA A 65 11.72 -5.43 -1.14
C ALA A 65 11.55 -6.65 -0.19
N VAL A 66 12.22 -7.76 -0.51
CA VAL A 66 12.14 -9.04 0.25
C VAL A 66 10.70 -9.38 0.71
N PRO A 67 9.72 -9.44 -0.22
CA PRO A 67 8.32 -9.43 0.15
C PRO A 67 7.80 -10.82 0.52
N PHE A 68 6.86 -10.87 1.47
CA PHE A 68 6.04 -12.05 1.75
C PHE A 68 4.67 -11.84 1.10
N VAL A 69 4.40 -12.50 -0.03
CA VAL A 69 3.17 -12.27 -0.85
C VAL A 69 2.29 -13.50 -0.99
N ASP A 70 2.79 -14.67 -0.61
CA ASP A 70 2.00 -15.88 -0.43
C ASP A 70 1.74 -16.05 1.07
N VAL A 71 0.48 -15.94 1.47
CA VAL A 71 0.01 -15.93 2.85
C VAL A 71 -1.03 -17.03 3.00
N VAL A 72 -0.66 -18.08 3.74
CA VAL A 72 -1.50 -19.25 4.04
C VAL A 72 -2.36 -19.00 5.27
#